data_AF-A0A7K0TE50-F1
#
_entry.id   AF-A0A7K0TE50-F1
#
_cell.length_a   1.000
_cell.length_b   1.000
_cell.length_c   1.000
_cell.angle_alpha   90.00
_cell.angle_beta   90.00
_cell.angle_gamma   90.00
#
_symmetry.space_group_name_H-M   'P 1'
#
loop_
_entity.id
_entity.type
_entity.pdbx_description
1 polymer ?
#
loop_
_entity_poly.entity_id
_entity_poly.type
_entity_poly.pdbx_seq_one_letter_code
_entity_poly.pdbx_strand_id
1 'polypeptide(L)'
;MVLIPLLILFLVGLQIIIATNIRNGDLALAESDASTRAISGELAVSDEVIELNSPDSFTHIRVLVTHRRSLVPSIVPGLIELLGGAPSTNVKGVAIMEDVN
;
A
#
# COMPACT_ATOMS: atom_id res chain seq x y z
N MET A 1 17.08 -21.39 30.97
CA MET A 1 16.70 -19.97 30.81
C MET A 1 16.90 -19.52 29.36
N VAL A 2 16.19 -20.14 28.39
CA VAL A 2 16.29 -19.80 26.95
C VAL A 2 14.94 -19.74 26.23
N LEU A 3 13.88 -20.25 26.87
CA LEU A 3 12.54 -20.33 26.30
C LEU A 3 11.95 -18.96 26.01
N ILE A 4 12.08 -18.01 26.94
CA ILE A 4 11.53 -16.66 26.81
C ILE A 4 12.17 -15.92 25.62
N PRO A 5 13.51 -15.82 25.49
CA PRO A 5 14.13 -15.24 24.30
C PRO A 5 13.72 -15.90 22.98
N LEU A 6 13.65 -17.24 22.96
CA LEU A 6 13.27 -17.99 21.76
C LEU A 6 11.83 -17.70 21.34
N LEU A 7 10.91 -17.59 22.30
CA LEU A 7 9.51 -17.28 22.05
C LEU A 7 9.34 -15.85 21.51
N ILE A 8 10.07 -14.87 22.05
CA ILE A 8 10.05 -13.50 21.54
C ILE A 8 10.55 -13.47 20.09
N LEU A 9 11.67 -14.15 19.80
CA LEU A 9 12.20 -14.22 18.44
C LEU A 9 11.20 -14.86 17.46
N PHE A 10 10.53 -15.93 17.90
CA PHE A 10 9.47 -16.57 17.13
C PHE A 10 8.30 -15.62 16.84
N LEU A 11 7.80 -14.91 17.86
CA LEU A 11 6.69 -13.96 17.69
C LEU A 11 7.06 -12.79 16.77
N VAL A 12 8.30 -12.31 16.83
CA VAL A 12 8.80 -11.27 15.91
C VAL A 12 8.83 -11.78 14.48
N GLY A 13 9.31 -13.01 14.26
CA GLY A 13 9.28 -13.64 12.94
C GLY A 13 7.85 -13.77 12.39
N LEU A 14 6.92 -14.23 13.22
CA LEU A 14 5.50 -14.33 12.87
C LEU A 14 4.90 -12.95 12.52
N GLN A 15 5.23 -11.92 13.30
CA GLN A 15 4.79 -10.54 13.07
C GLN A 15 5.25 -10.01 11.71
N ILE A 16 6.51 -10.28 11.32
CA ILE A 16 7.06 -9.86 10.02
C ILE A 16 6.32 -10.54 8.86
N ILE A 17 6.06 -11.84 8.98
CA ILE A 17 5.35 -12.62 7.95
C ILE A 17 3.95 -12.04 7.71
N ILE A 18 3.19 -11.81 8.79
CA ILE A 18 1.83 -11.29 8.71
C ILE A 18 1.82 -9.86 8.16
N ALA A 19 2.70 -8.98 8.65
CA ALA A 19 2.81 -7.62 8.15
C ALA A 19 3.12 -7.58 6.64
N THR A 20 4.00 -8.46 6.18
CA THR A 20 4.38 -8.56 4.76
C THR A 20 3.22 -9.07 3.90
N ASN A 21 2.49 -10.08 4.37
CA ASN A 21 1.35 -10.63 3.64
C ASN A 21 0.23 -9.59 3.48
N ILE A 22 -0.11 -8.87 4.56
CA ILE A 22 -1.11 -7.79 4.52
C ILE A 22 -0.64 -6.68 3.56
N ARG A 23 0.63 -6.26 3.65
CA ARG A 23 1.20 -5.23 2.76
C ARG A 23 1.11 -5.64 1.30
N ASN A 24 1.42 -6.90 0.98
CA ASN A 24 1.38 -7.39 -0.39
C ASN A 24 -0.05 -7.53 -0.91
N GLY A 25 -0.98 -7.98 -0.06
CA GLY A 25 -2.41 -8.01 -0.39
C GLY A 25 -2.97 -6.62 -0.66
N ASP A 26 -2.67 -5.66 0.20
CA ASP A 26 -3.08 -4.27 0.00
C ASP A 26 -2.47 -3.68 -1.29
N LEU A 27 -1.21 -4.02 -1.61
CA LEU A 27 -0.55 -3.51 -2.81
C LEU A 27 -1.25 -4.03 -4.08
N ALA A 28 -1.50 -5.33 -4.15
CA ALA A 28 -2.20 -5.94 -5.28
C ALA A 28 -3.60 -5.34 -5.48
N LEU A 29 -4.30 -5.05 -4.39
CA LEU A 29 -5.62 -4.41 -4.46
C LEU A 29 -5.52 -2.95 -4.89
N ALA A 30 -4.55 -2.19 -4.36
CA ALA A 30 -4.33 -0.80 -4.78
C ALA A 30 -3.99 -0.72 -6.28
N GLU A 31 -3.13 -1.61 -6.78
CA GLU A 31 -2.80 -1.72 -8.20
C GLU A 31 -4.02 -2.10 -9.05
N SER A 32 -4.84 -3.05 -8.58
CA SER A 32 -6.10 -3.39 -9.25
C SER A 32 -7.03 -2.18 -9.33
N ASP A 33 -7.20 -1.46 -8.22
CA ASP A 33 -8.04 -0.27 -8.18
C ASP A 33 -7.48 0.84 -9.08
N ALA A 34 -6.15 0.97 -9.20
CA ALA A 34 -5.51 1.93 -10.10
C ALA A 34 -5.76 1.57 -11.56
N SER A 35 -5.59 0.30 -11.92
CA SER A 35 -5.80 -0.19 -13.28
C SER A 35 -7.25 -0.02 -13.71
N THR A 36 -8.21 -0.46 -12.88
CA THR A 36 -9.64 -0.35 -13.19
C THR A 36 -10.08 1.10 -13.35
N ARG A 37 -9.59 2.01 -12.49
CA ARG A 37 -9.96 3.44 -12.54
C ARG A 37 -9.26 4.21 -13.65
N ALA A 38 -8.03 3.84 -13.99
CA ALA A 38 -7.33 4.42 -15.14
C ALA A 38 -8.01 4.08 -16.48
N ILE A 39 -8.65 2.91 -16.57
CA ILE A 39 -9.42 2.50 -17.76
C ILE A 39 -10.82 3.13 -17.77
N SER A 40 -11.52 3.11 -16.64
CA SER A 40 -12.92 3.61 -16.57
C SER A 40 -13.02 5.14 -16.49
N GLY A 41 -11.97 5.81 -16.02
CA GLY A 41 -11.99 7.25 -15.73
C GLY A 41 -12.76 7.61 -14.45
N GLU A 42 -13.25 6.63 -13.68
CA GLU A 42 -13.96 6.87 -12.42
C GLU A 42 -12.98 7.04 -11.25
N LEU A 43 -12.58 8.27 -10.98
CA LEU A 43 -11.64 8.61 -9.91
C LEU A 43 -12.33 8.64 -8.53
N ALA A 44 -11.66 8.11 -7.50
CA ALA A 44 -12.09 8.32 -6.12
C ALA A 44 -11.42 9.54 -5.49
N VAL A 45 -12.02 10.07 -4.43
CA VAL A 45 -11.53 11.24 -3.68
C VAL A 45 -10.12 11.05 -3.10
N SER A 46 -9.71 9.80 -2.85
CA SER A 46 -8.39 9.45 -2.31
C SER A 46 -7.30 9.30 -3.38
N ASP A 47 -7.65 9.38 -4.66
CA ASP A 47 -6.73 9.15 -5.75
C ASP A 47 -5.99 10.43 -6.12
N GLU A 48 -4.76 10.26 -6.57
CA GLU A 48 -3.90 11.34 -7.03
C GLU A 48 -3.63 11.15 -8.51
N VAL A 49 -3.93 12.17 -9.32
CA VAL A 49 -3.65 12.18 -10.76
C VAL A 49 -2.45 13.09 -11.00
N ILE A 50 -1.39 12.54 -11.56
CA ILE A 50 -0.16 13.26 -11.90
C ILE A 50 -0.11 13.39 -13.42
N GLU A 51 -0.18 14.62 -13.93
CA GLU A 51 -0.02 14.89 -15.35
C GLU A 51 1.48 14.93 -15.69
N LEU A 52 1.91 14.06 -16.60
CA LEU A 52 3.28 14.07 -17.12
C LEU A 52 3.33 15.04 -18.30
N ASN A 53 3.95 16.19 -18.10
CA ASN A 53 4.17 17.17 -19.18
C ASN A 53 5.10 16.58 -20.24
N SER A 54 4.54 16.15 -21.37
CA SER A 54 5.31 15.82 -22.57
C SER A 54 5.58 17.10 -23.38
N PRO A 55 6.78 17.28 -23.97
CA PRO A 55 7.05 18.37 -24.92
C PRO A 55 6.18 18.31 -26.19
N ASP A 56 5.54 17.17 -26.44
CA ASP A 56 4.74 16.90 -27.63
C ASP A 56 3.24 17.03 -27.32
N SER A 57 2.53 17.91 -28.04
CA SER A 57 1.12 18.29 -27.78
C SER A 57 0.09 17.16 -27.93
N PHE A 58 0.53 15.97 -28.34
CA PHE A 58 -0.32 14.83 -28.68
C PHE A 58 -0.28 13.69 -27.66
N THR A 59 0.52 13.82 -26.58
CA THR A 59 0.72 12.74 -25.61
C THR A 59 0.55 13.27 -24.18
N HIS A 60 -0.69 13.52 -23.77
CA HIS A 60 -1.03 13.84 -22.38
C HIS A 60 -1.10 12.54 -21.56
N ILE A 61 0.05 12.04 -21.10
CA ILE A 61 0.09 10.85 -20.24
C ILE A 61 -0.27 11.28 -18.81
N ARG A 62 -1.34 10.72 -18.25
CA ARG A 62 -1.69 10.90 -16.84
C ARG A 62 -1.31 9.65 -16.06
N VAL A 63 -0.79 9.81 -14.86
CA VAL A 63 -0.50 8.70 -13.94
C VAL A 63 -1.49 8.79 -12.80
N LEU A 64 -2.29 7.73 -12.64
CA LEU A 64 -3.20 7.57 -11.52
C LEU A 64 -2.48 6.82 -10.40
N VAL A 65 -2.46 7.42 -9.20
CA VAL A 65 -1.92 6.85 -7.98
C VAL A 65 -3.06 6.63 -6.99
N THR A 66 -3.29 5.38 -6.64
CA THR A 66 -4.30 4.98 -5.66
C THR A 66 -3.64 4.70 -4.33
N HIS A 67 -4.35 4.94 -3.23
CA HIS A 67 -3.81 4.74 -1.88
C HIS A 67 -4.64 3.69 -1.14
N ARG A 68 -3.96 2.76 -0.47
CA ARG A 68 -4.61 1.79 0.42
C ARG A 68 -3.88 1.69 1.75
N ARG A 69 -4.65 1.80 2.83
CA ARG A 69 -4.16 1.74 4.21
C ARG A 69 -4.92 0.69 4.98
N SER A 70 -4.20 -0.21 5.65
CA SER A 70 -4.79 -1.22 6.53
C SER A 70 -4.03 -1.29 7.86
N LEU A 71 -4.72 -1.71 8.91
CA LEU A 71 -4.10 -1.93 10.21
C LEU A 71 -3.42 -3.31 10.21
N VAL A 72 -2.21 -3.37 10.78
CA VAL A 72 -1.50 -4.62 11.00
C VAL A 72 -1.76 -5.05 12.45
N PRO A 73 -2.23 -6.28 12.70
CA PRO A 73 -2.41 -6.77 14.06
C PRO A 73 -1.04 -6.90 14.76
N SER A 74 -0.98 -6.58 16.05
CA SER A 74 0.24 -6.76 16.86
C SER A 74 0.14 -8.00 17.72
N ILE A 75 1.04 -8.95 17.49
CA ILE A 75 1.08 -10.26 18.18
C ILE A 75 2.19 -10.28 19.24
N VAL A 76 3.22 -9.46 19.06
CA VAL A 76 4.31 -9.29 20.03
C VAL A 76 3.85 -8.34 21.14
N PRO A 77 3.77 -8.79 22.41
CA PRO A 77 3.40 -7.93 23.53
C PRO A 77 4.35 -6.75 23.67
N GLY A 78 3.83 -5.55 23.97
CA GLY A 78 4.62 -4.33 24.14
C GLY A 78 5.17 -3.71 22.84
N LEU A 79 4.91 -4.31 21.68
CA LEU A 79 5.41 -3.78 20.40
C LEU A 79 4.73 -2.46 20.01
N ILE A 80 3.43 -2.30 20.27
CA ILE A 80 2.70 -1.05 20.00
C ILE A 80 3.28 0.10 20.82
N GLU A 81 3.58 -0.15 22.10
CA GLU A 81 4.19 0.82 23.02
C GLU A 81 5.60 1.19 22.57
N LEU A 82 6.39 0.20 22.13
CA LEU A 82 7.73 0.41 21.60
C LEU A 82 7.74 1.26 20.31
N LEU A 83 6.76 1.07 19.43
CA LEU A 83 6.66 1.76 18.14
C LEU A 83 5.91 3.10 18.21
N GLY A 84 5.31 3.43 19.35
CA GLY A 84 4.55 4.68 19.53
C GLY A 84 3.23 4.74 18.77
N GLY A 85 2.69 3.60 18.33
CA GLY A 85 1.44 3.55 17.57
C GLY A 85 1.12 2.17 17.01
N ALA A 86 -0.15 1.96 16.62
CA ALA A 86 -0.56 0.73 15.97
C ALA A 86 0.09 0.62 14.58
N PRO A 87 0.76 -0.50 14.24
CA PRO A 87 1.39 -0.65 12.94
C PRO A 87 0.31 -0.66 11.85
N SER A 88 0.58 0.03 10.74
CA SER A 88 -0.33 0.08 9.59
C SER A 88 0.44 -0.03 8.29
N THR A 89 -0.14 -0.69 7.30
CA THR A 89 0.32 -0.64 5.91
C THR A 89 -0.13 0.67 5.28
N ASN A 90 0.68 1.23 4.40
CA ASN A 90 0.27 2.31 3.50
C ASN A 90 0.96 2.04 2.16
N VAL A 91 0.17 1.63 1.18
CA VAL A 91 0.66 1.22 -0.14
C VAL A 91 0.02 2.06 -1.22
N LYS A 92 0.74 2.18 -2.33
CA LYS A 92 0.31 2.94 -3.49
C LYS A 92 0.20 2.01 -4.69
N GLY A 93 -0.96 2.01 -5.36
CA GLY A 93 -1.11 1.42 -6.68
C GLY A 93 -0.88 2.50 -7.73
N VAL A 94 -0.30 2.13 -8.87
CA VAL A 94 0.01 3.09 -9.95
C VAL A 94 -0.47 2.53 -11.27
N ALA A 95 -1.18 3.35 -12.05
CA ALA A 95 -1.60 3.02 -13.40
C ALA A 95 -1.46 4.22 -14.34
N ILE A 96 -1.23 3.95 -15.62
CA ILE A 96 -1.23 4.98 -16.66
C ILE A 96 -2.66 5.16 -17.13
N MET A 97 -3.13 6.40 -17.12
CA MET A 97 -4.43 6.82 -17.60
C MET A 97 -4.25 7.56 -18.92
N GLU A 98 -4.97 7.09 -19.93
CA GLU A 98 -5.03 7.76 -21.23
C GLU A 98 -6.02 8.93 -21.17
N ASP A 99 -5.86 9.88 -22.09
CA ASP A 99 -6.85 10.93 -22.23
C ASP A 99 -8.08 10.38 -22.94
N VAL A 100 -9.23 10.46 -22.26
CA VAL A 100 -10.53 10.05 -22.81
C VAL A 100 -11.21 11.29 -23.41
N ASN A 101 -10.46 12.08 -24.19
CA ASN A 101 -11.00 13.17 -25.02
C ASN A 101 -9.99 13.66 -26.06
#